data_AF-A0A1E1W8T5-F1
#
_entry.id   AF-A0A1E1W8T5-F1
#
_cell.length_a   1.000
_cell.length_b   1.000
_cell.length_c   1.000
_cell.angle_alpha   90.00
_cell.angle_beta   90.00
_cell.angle_gamma   90.00
#
_symmetry.space_group_name_H-M   'P 1'
#
loop_
_entity.id
_entity.type
_entity.pdbx_description
1 polymer ?
#
loop_
_entity_poly.entity_id
_entity_poly.type
_entity_poly.pdbx_seq_one_letter_code
_entity_poly.pdbx_strand_id
1 'polypeptide(L)'
;FKQEFADVLMNIIGDTFVPIPIRLAAIDAFRRTPCTETREYFLETFREDYVDIEIRLASYLQVMRCPNLSFIRKIFHALRNERMNQAATFVWSHLNNLGQSSLPSR
;
A
#
# COMPACT_ATOMS: atom_id res chain seq x y z
N PHE A 1 -6.18 5.27 -17.71
CA PHE A 1 -6.61 5.42 -16.31
C PHE A 1 -7.96 6.14 -16.32
N LYS A 2 -8.95 5.67 -15.54
CA LYS A 2 -10.26 6.34 -15.44
C LYS A 2 -10.32 7.00 -14.06
N GLN A 3 -10.26 8.34 -14.01
CA GLN A 3 -10.24 9.09 -12.75
C GLN A 3 -11.46 8.79 -11.89
N GLU A 4 -12.64 8.82 -12.49
CA GLU A 4 -13.91 8.50 -11.82
C GLU A 4 -13.90 7.13 -11.11
N PHE A 5 -13.28 6.11 -11.72
CA PHE A 5 -13.13 4.80 -11.10
C PHE A 5 -12.24 4.86 -9.85
N ALA A 6 -11.13 5.60 -9.93
CA ALA A 6 -10.23 5.77 -8.79
C ALA A 6 -10.91 6.53 -7.66
N ASP A 7 -11.62 7.62 -7.97
CA ASP A 7 -12.30 8.46 -6.98
C ASP A 7 -13.36 7.66 -6.19
N VAL A 8 -14.20 6.87 -6.88
CA VAL A 8 -15.20 6.02 -6.24
C VAL A 8 -14.55 5.03 -5.26
N LEU A 9 -13.49 4.36 -5.68
CA LEU A 9 -12.82 3.39 -4.83
C LEU A 9 -12.07 4.05 -3.68
N MET A 10 -11.41 5.18 -3.90
CA MET A 10 -10.71 5.93 -2.84
C MET A 10 -11.69 6.44 -1.77
N ASN A 11 -12.89 6.85 -2.17
CA ASN A 11 -13.97 7.19 -1.22
C ASN A 11 -14.38 5.98 -0.38
N ILE A 12 -14.57 4.81 -1.01
CA ILE A 12 -14.89 3.56 -0.28
C ILE A 12 -13.76 3.20 0.69
N ILE A 13 -12.50 3.31 0.27
CA ILE A 13 -11.33 2.98 1.09
C ILE A 13 -11.21 3.95 2.28
N GLY A 14 -11.49 5.24 2.07
CA GLY A 14 -11.41 6.27 3.10
C GLY A 14 -12.56 6.26 4.10
N ASP A 15 -13.72 5.70 3.74
CA ASP A 15 -14.90 5.67 4.59
C ASP A 15 -14.78 4.63 5.72
N THR A 16 -14.68 5.11 6.96
CA THR A 16 -14.58 4.27 8.16
C THR A 16 -15.88 3.57 8.53
N PHE A 17 -17.03 3.98 7.98
CA PHE A 17 -18.31 3.29 8.17
C PHE A 17 -18.47 2.08 7.24
N VAL A 18 -17.65 1.98 6.19
CA VAL A 18 -17.63 0.81 5.30
C VAL A 18 -16.89 -0.35 5.99
N PRO A 19 -17.43 -1.59 5.96
CA PRO A 19 -16.76 -2.75 6.54
C PRO A 19 -15.38 -2.99 5.91
N ILE A 20 -14.40 -3.38 6.74
CA ILE A 20 -13.02 -3.66 6.32
C ILE A 20 -12.93 -4.57 5.06
N PRO A 21 -13.68 -5.68 4.94
CA PRO A 21 -13.60 -6.52 3.74
C PRO A 21 -13.98 -5.80 2.43
N ILE A 22 -14.91 -4.85 2.48
CA ILE A 22 -15.31 -4.05 1.31
C ILE A 22 -14.23 -3.03 0.96
N ARG A 23 -13.62 -2.41 1.96
CA ARG A 23 -12.47 -1.50 1.78
C ARG A 23 -11.28 -2.24 1.18
N LEU A 24 -10.98 -3.46 1.64
CA LEU A 24 -9.94 -4.31 1.07
C LEU A 24 -10.25 -4.71 -0.38
N ALA A 25 -11.51 -5.05 -0.70
CA ALA A 25 -11.93 -5.32 -2.06
C ALA A 25 -11.77 -4.09 -2.98
N ALA A 26 -12.04 -2.89 -2.46
CA ALA A 26 -11.79 -1.64 -3.18
C ALA A 26 -10.29 -1.42 -3.44
N ILE A 27 -9.40 -1.75 -2.49
CA ILE A 27 -7.94 -1.75 -2.71
C ILE A 27 -7.54 -2.77 -3.79
N ASP A 28 -8.04 -4.01 -3.73
CA ASP A 28 -7.70 -5.04 -4.73
C ASP A 28 -8.19 -4.68 -6.14
N ALA A 29 -9.27 -3.91 -6.28
CA ALA A 29 -9.74 -3.46 -7.58
C ALA A 29 -8.72 -2.60 -8.35
N PHE A 30 -7.82 -1.89 -7.65
CA PHE A 30 -6.67 -1.20 -8.26
C PHE A 30 -5.62 -2.15 -8.84
N ARG A 31 -5.74 -3.47 -8.63
CA ARG A 31 -4.86 -4.46 -9.27
C ARG A 31 -4.86 -4.37 -10.80
N ARG A 32 -5.92 -3.87 -11.40
CA ARG A 32 -6.04 -3.75 -12.87
C ARG A 32 -5.78 -2.34 -13.40
N THR A 33 -5.38 -1.39 -12.56
CA THR A 33 -5.06 -0.02 -12.97
C THR A 33 -3.55 0.21 -13.08
N PRO A 34 -3.10 1.22 -13.85
CA PRO A 34 -1.71 1.67 -13.81
C PRO A 34 -1.35 2.13 -12.39
N CYS A 35 -0.45 1.41 -11.75
CA CYS A 35 -0.06 1.65 -10.35
C CYS A 35 0.68 2.99 -10.15
N THR A 36 1.28 3.55 -11.21
CA THR A 36 1.98 4.85 -11.16
C THR A 36 1.05 6.02 -10.88
N GLU A 37 -0.24 5.88 -11.19
CA GLU A 37 -1.25 6.92 -11.00
C GLU A 37 -1.80 6.97 -9.56
N THR A 38 -1.61 5.89 -8.79
CA THR A 38 -2.30 5.71 -7.49
C THR A 38 -1.36 5.39 -6.34
N ARG A 39 -0.08 5.13 -6.62
CA ARG A 39 0.92 4.76 -5.59
C ARG A 39 1.15 5.85 -4.55
N GLU A 40 0.98 7.13 -4.91
CA GLU A 40 1.08 8.26 -3.98
C GLU A 40 -0.02 8.16 -2.91
N TYR A 41 -1.28 8.01 -3.32
CA TYR A 41 -2.42 7.78 -2.42
C TYR A 41 -2.18 6.57 -1.51
N PHE A 42 -1.76 5.43 -2.06
CA PHE A 42 -1.52 4.23 -1.25
C PHE A 42 -0.33 4.36 -0.29
N LEU A 43 0.68 5.15 -0.65
CA LEU A 43 1.78 5.43 0.25
C LEU A 43 1.33 6.29 1.44
N GLU A 44 0.47 7.27 1.19
CA GLU A 44 -0.12 8.11 2.24
C GLU A 44 -1.00 7.27 3.16
N THR A 45 -1.89 6.43 2.61
CA THR A 45 -2.72 5.50 3.38
C THR A 45 -1.89 4.52 4.22
N PHE A 46 -0.77 4.01 3.70
CA PHE A 46 0.13 3.15 4.47
C PHE A 46 0.77 3.87 5.66
N ARG A 47 1.17 5.14 5.46
CA ARG A 47 1.87 5.96 6.47
C ARG A 47 0.98 6.45 7.60
N GLU A 48 -0.33 6.33 7.44
CA GLU A 48 -1.28 6.93 8.37
C GLU A 48 -1.58 6.00 9.55
N ASP A 49 -1.18 6.40 10.75
CA ASP A 49 -1.17 5.53 11.93
C ASP A 49 -2.58 5.24 12.48
N TYR A 50 -3.56 6.09 12.18
CA TYR A 50 -4.96 5.88 12.59
C TYR A 50 -5.75 4.98 11.62
N VAL A 51 -5.20 4.65 10.46
CA VAL A 51 -5.86 3.76 9.50
C VAL A 51 -5.76 2.32 10.00
N ASP A 52 -6.84 1.57 9.81
CA ASP A 52 -6.90 0.14 10.14
C ASP A 52 -5.71 -0.62 9.53
N ILE A 53 -5.13 -1.55 10.31
CA ILE A 53 -3.89 -2.23 9.93
C ILE A 53 -4.02 -3.03 8.64
N GLU A 54 -5.17 -3.65 8.38
CA GLU A 54 -5.38 -4.42 7.14
C GLU A 54 -5.37 -3.48 5.92
N ILE A 55 -5.95 -2.29 6.08
CA ILE A 55 -5.97 -1.24 5.05
C ILE A 55 -4.57 -0.67 4.80
N ARG A 56 -3.80 -0.42 5.86
CA ARG A 56 -2.40 0.03 5.74
C ARG A 56 -1.54 -0.99 5.01
N LEU A 57 -1.63 -2.26 5.39
CA LEU A 57 -0.84 -3.35 4.78
C LEU A 57 -1.24 -3.61 3.33
N ALA A 58 -2.54 -3.59 3.01
CA ALA A 58 -3.02 -3.71 1.64
C ALA A 58 -2.55 -2.53 0.77
N SER A 59 -2.53 -1.31 1.33
CA SER A 59 -2.02 -0.12 0.64
C SER A 59 -0.51 -0.20 0.38
N TYR A 60 0.28 -0.66 1.36
CA TYR A 60 1.69 -0.98 1.15
C TYR A 60 1.90 -1.95 0.00
N LEU A 61 1.11 -3.03 -0.08
CA LEU A 61 1.20 -3.99 -1.18
C LEU A 61 0.89 -3.33 -2.53
N GLN A 62 -0.08 -2.40 -2.61
CA GLN A 62 -0.33 -1.65 -3.85
C GLN A 62 0.87 -0.81 -4.29
N VAL A 63 1.56 -0.15 -3.35
CA VAL A 63 2.80 0.59 -3.66
C VAL A 63 3.88 -0.36 -4.20
N MET A 64 4.02 -1.54 -3.59
CA MET A 64 5.04 -2.54 -3.95
C MET A 64 4.77 -3.28 -5.27
N ARG A 65 3.67 -2.99 -5.98
CA ARG A 65 3.41 -3.55 -7.32
C ARG A 65 4.28 -2.95 -8.42
N CYS A 66 4.70 -1.69 -8.25
CA CYS A 66 5.65 -1.03 -9.14
C CYS A 66 6.54 -0.06 -8.34
N PRO A 67 7.40 -0.60 -7.47
CA PRO A 67 8.26 0.22 -6.66
C PRO A 67 9.26 0.97 -7.53
N ASN A 68 9.67 2.15 -7.08
CA ASN A 68 10.86 2.82 -7.57
C ASN A 68 11.71 3.27 -6.38
N LEU A 69 12.95 3.70 -6.66
CA LEU A 69 13.90 4.06 -5.61
C LEU A 69 13.36 5.16 -4.67
N SER A 70 12.59 6.12 -5.19
CA SER A 70 11.99 7.18 -4.39
C SER A 70 10.93 6.62 -3.42
N PHE A 71 10.04 5.74 -3.89
CA PHE A 71 9.02 5.10 -3.06
C PHE A 71 9.61 4.13 -2.04
N ILE A 72 10.62 3.35 -2.42
CA ILE A 72 11.34 2.45 -1.50
C ILE A 72 11.98 3.25 -0.37
N ARG A 73 12.64 4.38 -0.66
CA ARG A 73 13.18 5.28 0.37
C ARG A 73 12.09 5.82 1.30
N LYS A 74 10.93 6.20 0.77
CA LYS A 74 9.80 6.68 1.57
C LYS A 74 9.23 5.59 2.49
N ILE A 75 9.19 4.33 2.04
CA ILE A 75 8.82 3.16 2.85
C ILE A 75 9.83 2.96 3.97
N PHE A 76 11.13 2.95 3.67
CA PHE A 76 12.17 2.84 4.71
C PHE A 76 12.08 3.98 5.74
N HIS A 77 11.78 5.19 5.30
CA HIS A 77 11.57 6.32 6.21
C HIS A 77 10.34 6.11 7.11
N ALA A 78 9.23 5.60 6.56
CA ALA A 78 8.04 5.28 7.35
C ALA A 78 8.35 4.22 8.42
N LEU A 79 9.09 3.16 8.06
CA LEU A 79 9.45 2.09 8.99
C LEU A 79 10.28 2.54 10.18
N ARG A 80 11.11 3.58 10.04
CA ARG A 80 11.92 4.10 11.15
C ARG A 80 11.09 4.65 12.30
N ASN A 81 9.87 5.11 12.00
CA ASN A 81 8.96 5.72 12.97
C ASN A 81 7.70 4.86 13.22
N GLU A 82 7.64 3.67 12.63
CA GLU A 82 6.48 2.77 12.74
C GLU A 82 6.35 2.24 14.17
N ARG A 83 5.19 2.47 14.78
CA ARG A 83 4.89 2.05 16.16
C ARG A 83 4.22 0.69 16.21
N MET A 84 3.54 0.28 15.13
CA MET A 84 2.84 -1.00 15.04
C MET A 84 3.79 -2.12 14.64
N ASN A 85 4.15 -2.99 15.59
CA ASN A 85 5.08 -4.09 15.35
C ASN A 85 4.63 -5.03 14.22
N GLN A 86 3.33 -5.23 14.05
CA GLN A 86 2.78 -6.02 12.94
C GLN A 86 3.11 -5.41 11.58
N ALA A 87 2.95 -4.08 11.42
CA ALA A 87 3.29 -3.37 10.20
C ALA A 87 4.79 -3.45 9.91
N ALA A 88 5.61 -3.14 10.91
CA ALA A 88 7.07 -3.17 10.78
C ALA A 88 7.57 -4.57 10.40
N THR A 89 7.11 -5.61 11.09
CA THR A 89 7.52 -7.00 10.85
C THR A 89 7.09 -7.47 9.46
N PHE A 90 5.84 -7.20 9.07
CA PHE A 90 5.31 -7.58 7.76
C PHE A 90 6.13 -6.95 6.62
N VAL A 91 6.33 -5.63 6.67
CA VAL A 91 7.04 -4.89 5.62
C VAL A 91 8.51 -5.31 5.56
N TRP A 92 9.17 -5.43 6.72
CA TRP A 92 10.56 -5.88 6.77
C TRP A 92 10.74 -7.29 6.19
N SER A 93 9.87 -8.23 6.57
CA SER A 93 9.88 -9.59 6.01
C SER A 93 9.67 -9.58 4.50
N HIS A 94 8.70 -8.80 3.99
CA HIS A 94 8.45 -8.70 2.55
C HIS A 94 9.66 -8.14 1.79
N LEU A 95 10.28 -7.07 2.28
CA LEU A 95 11.47 -6.48 1.65
C LEU A 95 12.67 -7.44 1.66
N ASN A 96 12.89 -8.18 2.75
CA ASN A 96 13.95 -9.20 2.80
C ASN A 96 13.69 -10.34 1.83
N ASN A 97 12.45 -10.81 1.72
CA ASN A 97 12.08 -11.86 0.78
C ASN A 97 12.32 -11.43 -0.67
N LEU A 98 12.00 -10.17 -1.00
CA LEU A 98 12.31 -9.61 -2.33
C LEU A 98 13.82 -9.53 -2.57
N GLY A 99 14.61 -9.09 -1.59
CA GLY A 99 16.07 -9.00 -1.70
C GLY A 99 16.79 -10.35 -1.78
N GLN A 100 16.22 -11.41 -1.19
CA GLN A 100 16.74 -12.78 -1.27
C GLN A 100 16.28 -13.53 -2.52
N SER A 101 15.15 -13.11 -3.11
CA SER A 101 14.69 -13.70 -4.37
C SER A 101 15.69 -13.38 -5.49
N SER A 102 16.14 -14.40 -6.21
CA SER A 102 17.12 -14.32 -7.30
C SER A 102 16.55 -13.71 -8.58
N LEU A 103 15.67 -12.72 -8.47
CA LEU A 103 15.00 -12.07 -9.60
C LEU A 103 15.81 -10.84 -10.04
N PRO A 104 16.67 -10.93 -11.08
CA PRO A 104 17.61 -9.87 -11.44
C PRO A 104 16.95 -8.72 -12.22
N SER A 105 15.63 -8.77 -12.43
CA SER A 105 14.90 -7.77 -13.22
C SER A 105 13.38 -7.92 -13.03
N ARG A 106 12.81 -7.07 -12.17
CA ARG A 106 11.45 -6.57 -12.38
C ARG A 106 11.31 -5.17 -11.78
#